data_AF-A0A2S8JAV6-F1
#
_entry.id   AF-A0A2S8JAV6-F1
#
_cell.length_a   1.000
_cell.length_b   1.000
_cell.length_c   1.000
_cell.angle_alpha   90.00
_cell.angle_beta   90.00
_cell.angle_gamma   90.00
#
_symmetry.space_group_name_H-M   'P 1'
#
loop_
_entity.id
_entity.type
_entity.pdbx_description
1 polymer ?
#
loop_
_entity_poly.entity_id
_entity_poly.type
_entity_poly.pdbx_seq_one_letter_code
_entity_poly.pdbx_strand_id
1 'polypeptide(L)' 'MCACNTTTQEYASVSATAKKYGVSTDTVRRWIEDDRVEAIRLGPKTVRIKIASLEALITPLGR' A
#
# COMPACT_ATOMS: atom_id res chain seq x y z
N MET A 1 -32.09 3.03 11.46
CA MET A 1 -30.97 3.87 10.99
C MET A 1 -29.70 3.07 11.17
N CYS A 2 -29.20 2.43 10.11
CA CYS A 2 -27.99 1.61 10.18
C CYS A 2 -26.94 2.21 9.26
N ALA A 3 -25.87 2.76 9.84
CA ALA A 3 -24.65 3.05 9.10
C ALA A 3 -23.83 1.75 9.08
N CYS A 4 -23.81 1.04 7.96
CA CYS A 4 -22.74 0.07 7.72
C CYS A 4 -21.53 0.87 7.23
N ASN A 5 -20.68 1.26 8.16
CA ASN A 5 -19.34 1.76 7.89
C ASN A 5 -18.48 0.58 7.39
N THR A 6 -18.72 0.15 6.15
CA THR A 6 -17.73 -0.57 5.36
C THR A 6 -16.54 0.35 5.16
N THR A 7 -15.58 0.27 6.09
CA THR A 7 -14.24 0.80 5.88
C THR A 7 -13.65 0.03 4.71
N THR A 8 -13.80 0.55 3.50
CA THR A 8 -13.10 0.08 2.31
C THR A 8 -11.61 0.29 2.57
N GLN A 9 -10.97 -0.67 3.24
CA GLN A 9 -9.53 -0.72 3.34
C GLN A 9 -9.05 -1.03 1.92
N GLU A 10 -8.74 0.01 1.16
CA GLU A 10 -8.27 -0.16 -0.20
C GLU A 10 -6.89 -0.81 -0.17
N TYR A 11 -6.84 -2.04 -0.64
CA TYR A 11 -5.62 -2.83 -0.77
C TYR A 11 -5.18 -2.84 -2.24
N ALA A 12 -4.04 -2.21 -2.53
CA ALA A 12 -3.44 -2.19 -3.86
C ALA A 12 -2.42 -3.32 -4.03
N SER A 13 -2.27 -3.83 -5.25
CA SER A 13 -1.16 -4.72 -5.58
C SER A 13 0.14 -3.93 -5.74
N VAL A 14 1.28 -4.58 -5.57
CA VAL A 14 2.62 -3.97 -5.80
C VAL A 14 2.71 -3.27 -7.15
N SER A 15 2.20 -3.89 -8.22
CA SER A 15 2.22 -3.34 -9.58
C SER A 15 1.28 -2.14 -9.76
N ALA A 16 0.10 -2.17 -9.14
CA ALA A 16 -0.85 -1.06 -9.19
C ALA A 16 -0.29 0.15 -8.42
N THR A 17 0.30 -0.08 -7.25
CA THR A 17 0.99 0.95 -6.46
C THR A 17 2.14 1.57 -7.25
N ALA A 18 3.03 0.75 -7.81
CA ALA A 18 4.13 1.21 -8.64
C ALA A 18 3.65 2.14 -9.77
N LYS A 19 2.59 1.74 -10.49
CA LYS A 19 2.01 2.55 -11.56
C LYS A 19 1.33 3.83 -11.06
N LYS A 20 0.60 3.78 -9.94
CA LYS A 20 -0.15 4.92 -9.39
C LYS A 20 0.78 6.03 -8.90
N TYR A 21 1.91 5.66 -8.30
CA TYR A 21 2.86 6.61 -7.72
C TYR A 21 4.12 6.82 -8.56
N GLY A 22 4.23 6.16 -9.72
CA GLY A 22 5.37 6.29 -10.63
C GLY A 22 6.69 5.72 -10.07
N VAL A 23 6.63 4.80 -9.11
CA VAL A 23 7.80 4.17 -8.48
C VAL A 23 8.04 2.77 -9.04
N SER A 24 9.28 2.29 -8.97
CA SER A 24 9.61 0.92 -9.36
C SER A 24 8.99 -0.10 -8.41
N THR A 25 8.62 -1.28 -8.93
CA THR A 25 8.12 -2.40 -8.10
C THR A 25 9.16 -2.87 -7.09
N ASP A 26 10.45 -2.72 -7.41
CA ASP A 26 11.56 -2.98 -6.50
C ASP A 26 11.54 -2.06 -5.28
N THR A 27 11.36 -0.75 -5.49
CA THR A 27 11.18 0.24 -4.41
C THR A 27 10.01 -0.13 -3.50
N VAL A 28 8.89 -0.57 -4.09
CA VAL A 28 7.73 -0.99 -3.32
C VAL A 28 8.03 -2.25 -2.51
N ARG A 29 8.75 -3.23 -3.07
CA ARG A 29 9.21 -4.42 -2.31
C ARG A 29 10.16 -4.04 -1.19
N ARG A 30 11.09 -3.12 -1.44
CA ARG A 30 12.01 -2.61 -0.43
C ARG A 30 11.26 -1.96 0.73
N TRP A 31 10.21 -1.18 0.44
CA TRP A 31 9.37 -0.61 1.50
C TRP A 31 8.64 -1.67 2.34
N ILE A 32 8.29 -2.81 1.74
CA ILE A 32 7.70 -3.95 2.45
C ILE A 32 8.76 -4.66 3.29
N GLU A 33 9.97 -4.83 2.78
CA GLU A 33 11.09 -5.45 3.51
C GLU A 33 11.60 -4.58 4.65
N ASP A 34 11.58 -3.26 4.48
CA ASP A 34 11.92 -2.27 5.50
C ASP A 34 10.76 -2.07 6.52
N ASP A 35 9.66 -2.84 6.42
CA ASP A 35 8.43 -2.71 7.22
C ASP A 35 7.85 -1.28 7.27
N ARG A 36 8.15 -0.45 6.25
CA ARG A 36 7.68 0.93 6.18
C ARG A 36 6.25 1.06 5.69
N VAL A 37 5.72 0.01 5.05
CA VAL A 37 4.34 -0.03 4.57
C VAL A 37 3.64 -1.29 5.03
N GLU A 38 2.38 -1.14 5.45
CA GLU A 38 1.56 -2.26 5.87
C GLU A 38 1.13 -3.10 4.66
N ALA A 39 1.69 -4.30 4.54
CA ALA A 39 1.41 -5.24 3.46
C ALA A 39 0.96 -6.61 3.97
N ILE A 40 -0.14 -7.09 3.42
CA ILE A 40 -0.73 -8.40 3.70
C ILE A 40 -0.37 -9.35 2.57
N ARG A 41 0.16 -10.52 2.94
CA ARG A 41 0.40 -11.62 2.01
C ARG A 41 -0.87 -12.45 1.89
N LEU A 42 -1.52 -12.42 0.73
CA LEU A 42 -2.74 -13.20 0.45
C LEU A 42 -2.43 -14.58 -0.17
N GLY A 43 -1.15 -14.90 -0.39
CA GLY A 43 -0.72 -16.18 -0.95
C GLY A 43 0.77 -16.21 -1.24
N PRO A 44 1.29 -17.30 -1.84
CA PRO A 44 2.73 -17.51 -2.03
C PRO A 44 3.40 -16.46 -2.93
N LYS A 45 2.64 -15.79 -3.82
CA LYS A 45 3.15 -14.73 -4.72
C LYS A 45 2.35 -13.43 -4.69
N THR A 46 1.27 -13.36 -3.90
CA THR A 46 0.36 -12.22 -3.93
C THR A 46 0.52 -11.41 -2.65
N VAL A 47 1.09 -10.23 -2.80
CA VAL A 47 1.20 -9.23 -1.73
C VAL A 47 0.28 -8.07 -2.05
N ARG A 48 -0.50 -7.66 -1.05
CA ARG A 48 -1.37 -6.50 -1.11
C ARG A 48 -0.95 -5.49 -0.07
N ILE A 49 -0.91 -4.24 -0.48
CA ILE A 49 -0.41 -3.14 0.33
C ILE A 49 -1.59 -2.24 0.67
N LYS A 50 -1.67 -1.81 1.91
CA LYS A 50 -2.69 -0.90 2.39
C LYS A 50 -2.41 0.50 1.84
N ILE A 51 -3.35 1.07 1.09
CA ILE A 51 -3.16 2.39 0.45
C ILE A 51 -2.93 3.49 1.48
N ALA A 52 -3.64 3.46 2.62
CA ALA A 52 -3.45 4.47 3.67
C ALA A 52 -2.01 4.53 4.21
N SER A 53 -1.33 3.38 4.33
CA SER A 53 0.06 3.31 4.77
C SER A 53 1.02 3.82 3.67
N LEU A 54 0.70 3.55 2.40
CA LEU A 54 1.44 4.10 1.25
C LEU A 54 1.33 5.62 1.16
N GLU A 55 0.14 6.19 1.36
CA GLU A 55 -0.04 7.64 1.35
C GLU A 55 0.74 8.31 2.48
N ALA A 56 0.76 7.72 3.68
CA ALA A 56 1.60 8.21 4.79
C ALA A 56 3.10 8.17 4.46
N LEU A 57 3.55 7.16 3.72
CA LEU A 57 4.94 7.03 3.30
C LEU A 57 5.34 8.02 2.18
N ILE A 58 4.45 8.17 1.19
CA ILE A 58 4.65 8.99 -0.03
C ILE A 58 4.27 10.46 0.21
N THR A 59 3.79 10.80 1.40
CA THR A 59 3.77 12.18 1.89
C THR A 59 5.05 12.45 2.69
N PRO A 60 6.27 12.48 2.11
CA PRO A 60 7.37 13.12 2.79
C PRO A 60 7.06 14.60 2.77
N LEU A 61 6.72 15.11 3.95
CA LEU A 61 6.72 16.51 4.38
C LEU A 61 7.25 17.47 3.30
N GLY A 62 6.34 18.20 2.66
CA GLY A 62 6.67 19.51 2.15
C GLY A 62 7.19 20.32 3.33
N ARG A 63 8.51 20.55 3.36
CA ARG A 63 9.15 21.64 4.08
C ARG A 63 9.91 22.47 3.06
#